data_AF-A0A6P8CHS2-F1
#
_entry.id   AF-A0A6P8CHS2-F1
#
_cell.length_a   1.000
_cell.length_b   1.000
_cell.length_c   1.000
_cell.angle_alpha   90.00
_cell.angle_beta   90.00
_cell.angle_gamma   90.00
#
_symmetry.space_group_name_H-M   'P 1'
#
loop_
_entity.id
_entity.type
_entity.pdbx_description
1 polymer ?
#
loop_
_entity_poly.entity_id
_entity_poly.type
_entity_poly.pdbx_seq_one_letter_code
_entity_poly.pdbx_strand_id
1 'polypeptide(L)'
;MGLGISVLIALKASFWFIIFTLLRILGLPKLSLAFLYSSLVSFLVSVASHPWINLPLFLGKRPDGSFPIWSLVIFGPYLLFVRVFSKLRRLLSGEEPYSEVCEGVYVGGWPSSRKKMPPGDPAIVDCTCEFPRRSEFAGQPYLCVPTWDTRSPQPQEIESAVKWALRKRAQNKPVFIHCAYEVSTVNE
;
A
#
# COMPACT_ATOMS: atom_id res chain seq x y z
N MET A 1 -5.18 -18.60 10.21
CA MET A 1 -4.12 -17.76 9.61
C MET A 1 -4.60 -17.34 8.24
N GLY A 2 -4.84 -16.04 8.00
CA GLY A 2 -5.29 -15.57 6.69
C GLY A 2 -4.27 -15.85 5.59
N LEU A 3 -4.72 -16.01 4.34
CA LEU A 3 -3.81 -16.08 3.19
C LEU A 3 -3.01 -14.77 3.12
N GLY A 4 -1.68 -14.86 3.19
CA GLY A 4 -0.81 -13.70 3.02
C GLY A 4 -0.84 -13.15 1.60
N ILE A 5 -0.45 -11.89 1.43
CA ILE A 5 -0.49 -11.17 0.14
C ILE A 5 0.19 -11.96 -0.99
N SER A 6 1.32 -12.62 -0.71
CA SER A 6 2.05 -13.42 -1.70
C SER A 6 1.20 -14.53 -2.34
N VAL A 7 0.36 -15.22 -1.55
CA VAL A 7 -0.50 -16.29 -2.05
C VAL A 7 -1.69 -15.72 -2.83
N LEU A 8 -2.33 -14.68 -2.30
CA LEU A 8 -3.45 -14.01 -2.99
C LEU A 8 -3.03 -13.48 -4.36
N ILE A 9 -1.85 -12.87 -4.44
CA ILE A 9 -1.32 -12.35 -5.70
C ILE A 9 -0.85 -13.48 -6.63
N ALA A 10 -0.35 -14.61 -6.12
CA ALA A 10 -0.06 -15.79 -6.93
C ALA A 10 -1.34 -16.35 -7.58
N LEU A 11 -2.42 -16.50 -6.83
CA LEU A 11 -3.72 -16.94 -7.36
C LEU A 11 -4.23 -15.99 -8.45
N LYS A 12 -4.08 -14.67 -8.22
CA LYS A 12 -4.40 -13.66 -9.23
C LYS A 12 -3.53 -13.80 -10.48
N ALA A 13 -2.23 -14.09 -10.33
CA ALA A 13 -1.33 -14.31 -11.46
C ALA A 13 -1.77 -15.53 -12.30
N SER A 14 -2.10 -16.64 -11.64
CA SER A 14 -2.60 -17.86 -12.28
C SER A 14 -3.93 -17.62 -13.00
N PHE A 15 -4.87 -16.90 -12.38
CA PHE A 15 -6.15 -16.55 -13.01
C PHE A 15 -5.96 -15.74 -14.30
N TRP A 16 -5.10 -14.71 -14.27
CA TRP A 16 -4.79 -13.95 -15.48
C TRP A 16 -4.09 -14.78 -16.55
N PHE A 17 -3.25 -15.74 -16.16
CA PHE A 17 -2.60 -16.65 -17.10
C PHE A 17 -3.62 -17.57 -17.79
N ILE A 18 -4.62 -18.08 -17.05
CA ILE A 18 -5.72 -18.89 -17.62
C ILE A 18 -6.54 -18.06 -18.62
N ILE A 19 -6.88 -16.81 -18.28
CA ILE A 19 -7.58 -15.93 -19.23
C ILE A 19 -6.73 -15.69 -20.49
N PHE A 20 -5.42 -15.49 -20.33
CA PHE A 20 -4.50 -15.38 -21.45
C PHE A 20 -4.56 -16.61 -22.36
N THR A 21 -4.45 -17.83 -21.80
CA THR A 21 -4.46 -19.06 -22.62
C THR A 21 -5.80 -19.25 -23.33
N LEU A 22 -6.93 -18.98 -22.67
CA LEU A 22 -8.25 -19.03 -23.29
C LEU A 22 -8.40 -18.04 -24.44
N LEU A 23 -7.96 -16.79 -24.27
CA LEU A 23 -8.03 -15.77 -25.34
C LEU A 23 -7.11 -16.12 -26.52
N ARG A 24 -5.98 -16.80 -26.28
CA ARG A 24 -5.12 -17.30 -27.35
C ARG A 24 -5.80 -18.41 -28.15
N ILE A 25 -6.48 -19.34 -27.48
CA ILE A 25 -7.24 -20.43 -28.12
C ILE A 25 -8.40 -19.85 -28.96
N LEU A 26 -9.09 -18.83 -28.45
CA LEU A 26 -10.20 -18.14 -29.14
C LEU A 26 -9.75 -17.21 -30.29
N GLY A 27 -8.45 -17.13 -30.60
CA GLY A 27 -7.96 -16.32 -31.72
C GLY A 27 -7.92 -14.81 -31.46
N LEU A 28 -7.85 -14.37 -30.20
CA LEU A 28 -7.81 -12.96 -29.78
C LEU A 28 -6.40 -12.54 -29.25
N PRO A 29 -5.32 -12.61 -30.05
CA PRO A 29 -3.96 -12.49 -29.55
C PRO A 29 -3.62 -11.09 -29.01
N LYS A 30 -4.17 -10.02 -29.60
CA LYS A 30 -3.89 -8.64 -29.15
C LYS A 30 -4.41 -8.39 -27.73
N LEU A 31 -5.62 -8.86 -27.43
CA LEU A 31 -6.21 -8.74 -26.10
C LEU A 31 -5.50 -9.63 -25.08
N SER A 32 -5.07 -10.83 -25.49
CA SER A 32 -4.38 -11.78 -24.62
C SER A 32 -3.09 -11.21 -24.00
N LEU A 33 -2.38 -10.33 -24.71
CA LEU A 33 -1.10 -9.77 -24.27
C LEU A 33 -1.22 -8.94 -22.98
N ALA A 34 -2.33 -8.21 -22.81
CA ALA A 34 -2.59 -7.44 -21.60
C ALA A 34 -2.76 -8.34 -20.35
N PHE A 35 -3.37 -9.52 -20.53
CA PHE A 35 -3.54 -10.51 -19.47
C PHE A 35 -2.25 -11.24 -19.14
N LEU A 36 -1.42 -11.55 -20.15
CA LEU A 36 -0.08 -12.08 -19.91
C LEU A 36 0.77 -11.07 -19.12
N TYR A 37 0.75 -9.81 -19.52
CA TYR A 37 1.46 -8.75 -18.81
C TYR A 37 1.01 -8.63 -17.35
N SER A 38 -0.30 -8.58 -17.12
CA SER A 38 -0.87 -8.52 -15.77
C SER A 38 -0.54 -9.76 -14.92
N SER A 39 -0.48 -10.95 -15.55
CA SER A 39 -0.05 -12.20 -14.92
C SER A 39 1.41 -12.13 -14.48
N LEU A 40 2.33 -11.75 -15.37
CA LEU A 40 3.76 -11.64 -15.08
C LEU A 40 4.04 -10.63 -13.97
N VAL A 41 3.43 -9.45 -14.04
CA VAL A 41 3.56 -8.42 -13.00
C VAL A 41 3.06 -8.95 -11.66
N SER A 42 1.93 -9.65 -11.64
CA SER A 42 1.40 -10.25 -10.40
C SER A 42 2.33 -11.33 -9.87
N PHE A 43 2.86 -12.19 -10.72
CA PHE A 43 3.82 -13.21 -10.32
C PHE A 43 5.07 -12.59 -9.68
N LEU A 44 5.65 -11.56 -10.29
CA LEU A 44 6.80 -10.84 -9.72
C LEU A 44 6.50 -10.24 -8.35
N VAL A 45 5.33 -9.61 -8.18
CA VAL A 45 4.91 -9.05 -6.89
C VAL A 45 4.68 -10.17 -5.85
N SER A 46 4.12 -11.31 -6.26
CA SER A 46 3.95 -12.47 -5.38
C SER A 46 5.30 -12.97 -4.84
N VAL A 47 6.29 -13.10 -5.73
CA VAL A 47 7.66 -13.49 -5.37
C VAL A 47 8.29 -12.44 -4.45
N ALA A 48 8.22 -11.15 -4.80
CA ALA A 48 8.80 -10.07 -4.00
C ALA A 48 8.18 -9.93 -2.59
N SER A 49 6.90 -10.27 -2.44
CA SER A 49 6.16 -10.23 -1.17
C SER A 49 6.17 -11.54 -0.38
N HIS A 50 6.83 -12.57 -0.90
CA HIS A 50 7.00 -13.85 -0.23
C HIS A 50 7.79 -13.67 1.09
N PRO A 51 7.46 -14.36 2.19
CA PRO A 51 8.05 -14.07 3.51
C PRO A 51 9.58 -14.17 3.53
N TRP A 52 10.11 -15.11 2.74
CA TRP A 52 11.53 -15.38 2.64
C TRP A 52 12.31 -14.37 1.80
N ILE A 53 11.62 -13.63 0.92
CA ILE A 53 12.22 -12.64 0.03
C ILE A 53 12.01 -11.23 0.60
N ASN A 54 10.76 -10.91 0.97
CA ASN A 54 10.33 -9.69 1.62
C ASN A 54 11.05 -8.42 1.12
N LEU A 55 10.84 -8.09 -0.15
CA LEU A 55 11.49 -6.96 -0.83
C LEU A 55 10.49 -5.80 -1.05
N PRO A 56 10.14 -5.01 -0.01
CA PRO A 56 9.11 -3.96 -0.14
C PRO A 56 9.54 -2.79 -1.02
N LEU A 57 10.85 -2.61 -1.25
CA LEU A 57 11.38 -1.61 -2.18
C LEU A 57 11.22 -2.00 -3.66
N PHE A 58 10.72 -3.20 -3.96
CA PHE A 58 10.58 -3.72 -5.32
C PHE A 58 9.74 -2.81 -6.24
N LEU A 59 8.70 -2.17 -5.69
CA LEU A 59 7.85 -1.24 -6.45
C LEU A 59 8.53 0.12 -6.69
N GLY A 60 9.74 0.35 -6.19
CA GLY A 60 10.49 1.58 -6.43
C GLY A 60 9.89 2.81 -5.75
N LYS A 61 9.09 2.64 -4.68
CA LYS A 61 8.53 3.74 -3.90
C LYS A 61 9.68 4.55 -3.28
N ARG A 62 9.68 5.86 -3.51
CA ARG A 62 10.71 6.77 -2.99
C ARG A 62 10.43 7.11 -1.52
N PRO A 63 11.46 7.58 -0.76
CA PRO A 63 11.28 8.00 0.63
C PRO A 63 10.24 9.11 0.83
N ASP A 64 9.99 9.93 -0.20
CA ASP A 64 8.94 10.96 -0.20
C ASP A 64 7.55 10.42 -0.56
N GLY A 65 7.40 9.11 -0.72
CA GLY A 65 6.16 8.43 -1.03
C GLY A 65 5.73 8.50 -2.50
N SER A 66 6.54 9.09 -3.38
CA SER A 66 6.26 9.16 -4.81
C SER A 66 6.73 7.89 -5.54
N PHE A 67 6.13 7.61 -6.70
CA PHE A 67 6.59 6.56 -7.60
C PHE A 67 7.26 7.16 -8.83
N PRO A 68 8.42 6.61 -9.26
CA PRO A 68 9.01 6.97 -10.54
C PRO A 68 8.14 6.45 -11.70
N ILE A 69 8.25 7.10 -12.86
CA ILE A 69 7.42 6.79 -14.04
C ILE A 69 7.59 5.31 -14.47
N TRP A 70 8.82 4.79 -14.42
CA TRP A 70 9.08 3.39 -14.78
C TRP A 70 8.28 2.41 -13.91
N SER A 71 8.11 2.71 -12.61
CA SER A 71 7.34 1.87 -11.69
C SER A 71 5.85 1.91 -12.03
N LEU A 72 5.34 3.10 -12.36
CA LEU A 72 3.95 3.25 -12.79
C LEU A 72 3.66 2.51 -14.10
N VAL A 73 4.62 2.43 -15.02
CA VAL A 73 4.48 1.67 -16.26
C VAL A 73 4.51 0.16 -15.98
N ILE A 74 5.56 -0.32 -15.31
CA ILE A 74 5.79 -1.76 -15.04
C ILE A 74 4.72 -2.31 -14.10
N PHE A 75 4.50 -1.67 -12.95
CA PHE A 75 3.60 -2.15 -11.90
C PHE A 75 2.20 -1.54 -11.98
N GLY A 76 1.91 -0.73 -12.99
CA GLY A 76 0.63 -0.03 -13.19
C GLY A 76 -0.61 -0.90 -12.96
N PRO A 77 -0.73 -2.10 -13.57
CA PRO A 77 -1.89 -2.97 -13.35
C PRO A 77 -2.08 -3.37 -11.88
N TYR A 78 -0.98 -3.64 -11.17
CA TYR A 78 -1.01 -3.98 -9.75
C TYR A 78 -1.32 -2.77 -8.86
N LEU A 79 -0.65 -1.64 -9.10
CA LEU A 79 -0.85 -0.40 -8.36
C LEU A 79 -2.27 0.15 -8.53
N LEU A 80 -2.85 0.03 -9.72
CA LEU A 80 -4.24 0.39 -9.96
C LEU A 80 -5.19 -0.55 -9.20
N PHE A 81 -4.93 -1.85 -9.26
CA PHE A 81 -5.74 -2.86 -8.58
C PHE A 81 -5.82 -2.60 -7.07
N VAL A 82 -4.69 -2.42 -6.38
CA VAL A 82 -4.68 -2.21 -4.92
C VAL A 82 -5.39 -0.91 -4.52
N ARG A 83 -5.29 0.14 -5.34
CA ARG A 83 -6.00 1.42 -5.11
C ARG A 83 -7.51 1.29 -5.29
N VAL A 84 -7.95 0.60 -6.35
CA VAL A 84 -9.36 0.33 -6.58
C VAL A 84 -9.91 -0.57 -5.48
N PHE A 85 -9.18 -1.63 -5.12
CA PHE A 85 -9.57 -2.53 -4.03
C PHE A 85 -9.67 -1.82 -2.68
N SER A 86 -8.73 -0.92 -2.35
CA SER A 86 -8.80 -0.09 -1.14
C SER A 86 -9.99 0.86 -1.15
N LYS A 87 -10.28 1.50 -2.29
CA LYS A 87 -11.46 2.35 -2.42
C LYS A 87 -12.76 1.54 -2.24
N LEU A 88 -12.87 0.38 -2.88
CA LEU A 88 -14.04 -0.49 -2.77
C LEU A 88 -14.22 -1.03 -1.35
N ARG A 89 -13.14 -1.52 -0.73
CA ARG A 89 -13.19 -2.02 0.65
C ARG A 89 -13.66 -0.94 1.62
N ARG A 90 -13.14 0.28 1.51
CA ARG A 90 -13.60 1.43 2.34
C ARG A 90 -15.06 1.79 2.10
N LEU A 91 -15.55 1.72 0.86
CA LEU A 91 -16.96 2.00 0.55
C LEU A 91 -17.89 0.93 1.16
N LEU A 92 -17.42 -0.30 1.29
CA LEU A 92 -18.20 -1.41 1.85
C LEU A 92 -18.08 -1.51 3.37
N SER A 93 -16.93 -1.18 3.97
CA SER A 93 -16.74 -1.28 5.42
C SER A 93 -17.38 -0.11 6.17
N GLY A 94 -17.45 1.08 5.56
CA GLY A 94 -17.97 2.28 6.24
C GLY A 94 -17.12 2.73 7.43
N GLU A 95 -15.90 2.18 7.58
CA GLU A 95 -14.99 2.52 8.67
C GLU A 95 -14.54 3.98 8.57
N GLU A 96 -14.38 4.60 9.74
CA GLU A 96 -13.80 5.92 9.85
C GLU A 96 -12.43 5.97 9.16
N PRO A 97 -12.02 7.11 8.58
CA PRO A 97 -10.77 7.16 7.83
C PRO A 97 -9.51 7.02 8.68
N TYR A 98 -9.63 7.33 9.97
CA TYR A 98 -8.60 7.27 10.99
C TYR A 98 -9.25 7.26 12.39
N SER A 99 -8.49 6.80 13.38
CA SER A 99 -8.83 6.79 14.80
C SER A 99 -7.71 7.43 15.62
N GLU A 100 -8.04 8.18 16.67
CA GLU A 100 -7.04 8.73 17.61
C GLU A 100 -6.74 7.70 18.69
N VAL A 101 -5.47 7.27 18.78
CA VAL A 101 -5.04 6.24 19.73
C VAL A 101 -4.53 6.88 21.02
N CYS A 102 -3.88 8.04 20.90
CA CYS A 102 -3.53 8.90 22.02
C CYS A 102 -3.41 10.35 21.52
N GLU A 103 -3.30 11.31 22.44
CA GLU A 103 -3.33 12.74 22.11
C GLU A 103 -2.34 13.11 21.00
N GLY A 104 -2.91 13.53 19.86
CA GLY A 104 -2.17 13.94 18.67
C GLY A 104 -1.51 12.78 17.91
N VAL A 105 -1.93 11.54 18.12
CA VAL A 105 -1.47 10.34 17.41
C VAL A 105 -2.66 9.60 16.81
N TYR A 106 -2.69 9.58 15.49
CA TYR A 106 -3.75 9.00 14.70
C TYR A 106 -3.24 7.78 13.94
N VAL A 107 -4.07 6.76 13.85
CA VAL A 107 -3.83 5.57 13.02
C VAL A 107 -4.95 5.45 12.01
N GLY A 108 -4.65 5.06 10.76
CA GLY A 108 -5.72 4.84 9.79
C GLY A 108 -5.31 4.18 8.48
N GLY A 109 -6.27 4.10 7.56
CA GLY A 109 -6.01 3.65 6.20
C GLY A 109 -5.46 4.77 5.31
N TRP A 110 -4.86 4.41 4.18
CA TRP A 110 -4.28 5.36 3.22
C TRP A 110 -5.21 6.56 2.92
N PRO A 111 -4.76 7.82 3.13
CA PRO A 111 -5.61 9.00 2.99
C PRO A 111 -5.79 9.35 1.52
N SER A 112 -6.91 8.92 0.92
CA SER A 112 -7.18 9.16 -0.50
C SER A 112 -7.45 10.64 -0.84
N SER A 113 -7.70 11.49 0.16
CA SER A 113 -7.99 12.93 0.03
C SER A 113 -7.73 13.67 1.34
N ARG A 114 -7.57 14.99 1.29
CA ARG A 114 -7.38 15.83 2.49
C ARG A 114 -8.49 15.72 3.54
N LYS A 115 -9.73 15.43 3.13
CA LYS A 115 -10.87 15.22 4.06
C LYS A 115 -10.71 13.99 4.96
N LYS A 116 -9.85 13.04 4.56
CA LYS A 116 -9.55 11.81 5.30
C LYS A 116 -8.26 11.93 6.11
N MET A 117 -7.80 13.17 6.31
CA MET A 117 -6.60 13.45 7.08
C MET A 117 -7.00 13.92 8.48
N PRO A 118 -6.27 13.51 9.54
CA PRO A 118 -6.45 14.09 10.85
C PRO A 118 -6.20 15.60 10.87
N PRO A 119 -6.78 16.33 11.84
CA PRO A 119 -6.58 17.77 11.98
C PRO A 119 -5.12 18.13 12.31
N GLY A 120 -4.76 19.40 12.08
CA GLY A 120 -3.46 19.96 12.50
C GLY A 120 -2.27 19.67 11.58
N ASP A 121 -2.52 19.32 10.30
CA ASP A 121 -1.50 19.01 9.29
C ASP A 121 -0.40 18.05 9.81
N PRO A 122 -0.78 16.81 10.17
CA PRO A 122 0.09 15.88 10.87
C PRO A 122 1.34 15.50 10.07
N ALA A 123 2.39 15.09 10.79
CA ALA A 123 3.52 14.37 10.24
C ALA A 123 3.10 12.94 9.89
N ILE A 124 3.43 12.48 8.68
CA ILE A 124 2.95 11.21 8.13
C ILE A 124 4.00 10.12 8.29
N VAL A 125 3.60 8.98 8.83
CA VAL A 125 4.33 7.72 8.75
C VAL A 125 3.55 6.78 7.83
N ASP A 126 4.09 6.51 6.65
CA ASP A 126 3.47 5.65 5.65
C ASP A 126 4.07 4.24 5.71
N CYS A 127 3.27 3.28 6.15
CA CYS A 127 3.65 1.88 6.29
C CYS A 127 3.31 1.02 5.06
N THR A 128 3.15 1.63 3.88
CA THR A 128 2.80 0.92 2.64
C THR A 128 3.91 0.97 1.63
N CYS A 129 4.10 -0.09 0.84
CA CYS A 129 4.95 -0.03 -0.35
C CYS A 129 4.17 0.24 -1.63
N GLU A 130 2.84 0.09 -1.63
CA GLU A 130 2.00 0.09 -2.83
C GLU A 130 1.24 1.41 -3.05
N PHE A 131 1.01 2.19 -2.00
CA PHE A 131 0.21 3.42 -2.09
C PHE A 131 1.08 4.66 -2.23
N PRO A 132 0.76 5.59 -3.15
CA PRO A 132 1.53 6.82 -3.30
C PRO A 132 1.12 7.85 -2.25
N ARG A 133 2.06 8.70 -1.85
CA ARG A 133 1.70 9.99 -1.25
C ARG A 133 0.89 10.82 -2.25
N ARG A 134 -0.21 11.40 -1.80
CA ARG A 134 -1.01 12.33 -2.62
C ARG A 134 -0.29 13.67 -2.74
N SER A 135 -0.39 14.32 -3.89
CA SER A 135 0.18 15.66 -4.12
C SER A 135 -0.36 16.71 -3.16
N GLU A 136 -1.59 16.52 -2.66
CA GLU A 136 -2.22 17.34 -1.61
C GLU A 136 -1.42 17.39 -0.31
N PHE A 137 -0.55 16.39 -0.06
CA PHE A 137 0.33 16.30 1.10
C PHE A 137 1.79 16.66 0.76
N ALA A 138 2.00 17.37 -0.36
CA ALA A 138 3.28 17.96 -0.71
C ALA A 138 3.74 18.93 0.40
N GLY A 139 4.98 18.79 0.86
CA GLY A 139 5.56 19.66 1.91
C GLY A 139 5.27 19.25 3.36
N GLN A 140 4.37 18.30 3.62
CA GLN A 140 4.19 17.75 4.97
C GLN A 140 5.39 16.85 5.35
N PRO A 141 5.83 16.84 6.63
CA PRO A 141 6.83 15.90 7.09
C PRO A 141 6.34 14.48 6.84
N TYR A 142 7.14 13.69 6.14
CA TYR A 142 6.73 12.38 5.66
C TYR A 142 7.87 11.39 5.82
N LEU A 143 7.56 10.23 6.39
CA LEU A 143 8.45 9.10 6.54
C LEU A 143 7.82 7.87 5.90
N CYS A 144 8.44 7.34 4.85
CA CYS A 144 8.04 6.07 4.26
C CYS A 144 8.76 4.91 4.96
N VAL A 145 7.99 3.96 5.48
CA VAL A 145 8.44 2.67 6.00
C VAL A 145 7.79 1.59 5.12
N PRO A 146 8.33 1.36 3.90
CA PRO A 146 7.67 0.54 2.90
C PRO A 146 7.50 -0.88 3.42
N THR A 147 6.25 -1.32 3.54
CA THR A 147 5.90 -2.65 4.03
C THR A 147 4.80 -3.22 3.14
N TRP A 148 4.92 -4.50 2.81
CA TRP A 148 3.87 -5.23 2.10
C TRP A 148 2.64 -5.38 2.99
N ASP A 149 1.45 -5.31 2.40
CA ASP A 149 0.24 -5.72 3.13
C ASP A 149 0.39 -7.15 3.70
N THR A 150 -0.18 -7.41 4.87
CA THR A 150 0.00 -8.64 5.67
C THR A 150 1.42 -8.90 6.21
N ARG A 151 2.34 -7.93 6.12
CA ARG A 151 3.69 -8.00 6.71
C ARG A 151 3.90 -6.93 7.78
N SER A 152 4.97 -7.11 8.54
CA SER A 152 5.47 -6.14 9.52
C SER A 152 6.80 -5.55 9.03
N PRO A 153 7.08 -4.27 9.30
CA PRO A 153 8.43 -3.73 9.15
C PRO A 153 9.41 -4.44 10.10
N GLN A 154 10.71 -4.29 9.84
CA GLN A 154 11.75 -4.79 10.74
C GLN A 154 11.73 -4.01 12.08
N PRO A 155 12.10 -4.63 13.21
CA PRO A 155 12.11 -3.95 14.51
C PRO A 155 12.88 -2.64 14.52
N GLN A 156 14.00 -2.56 13.81
CA GLN A 156 14.83 -1.35 13.70
C GLN A 156 14.15 -0.24 12.90
N GLU A 157 13.34 -0.59 11.90
CA GLU A 157 12.54 0.36 11.13
C GLU A 157 11.40 0.92 11.97
N ILE A 158 10.75 0.07 12.77
CA ILE A 158 9.74 0.47 13.75
C ILE A 158 10.36 1.44 14.76
N GLU A 159 11.49 1.09 15.36
CA GLU A 159 12.17 1.96 16.33
C GLU A 159 12.56 3.31 15.72
N SER A 160 13.06 3.31 14.48
CA SER A 160 13.42 4.53 13.74
C SER A 160 12.19 5.39 13.46
N ALA A 161 11.06 4.78 13.09
CA ALA A 161 9.80 5.47 12.86
C ALA A 161 9.23 6.08 14.14
N VAL A 162 9.28 5.34 15.25
CA VAL A 162 8.87 5.84 16.57
C VAL A 162 9.73 7.02 17.00
N LYS A 163 11.06 6.92 16.92
CA LYS A 163 11.97 8.04 17.23
C LYS A 163 11.69 9.26 16.35
N TRP A 164 11.41 9.06 15.06
CA TRP A 164 11.04 10.14 14.16
C TRP A 164 9.71 10.79 14.54
N ALA A 165 8.68 10.00 14.84
CA ALA A 165 7.38 10.48 15.29
C ALA A 165 7.48 11.28 16.59
N LEU A 166 8.23 10.79 17.58
CA LEU A 166 8.47 11.49 18.85
C LEU A 166 9.12 12.87 18.63
N ARG A 167 10.10 12.97 17.72
CA ARG A 167 10.70 14.27 17.37
C ARG A 167 9.69 15.24 16.74
N LYS A 168 8.72 14.75 15.98
CA LYS A 168 7.64 15.58 15.40
C LYS A 168 6.64 16.02 16.46
N ARG A 169 6.28 15.14 17.38
CA ARG A 169 5.43 15.50 18.53
C ARG A 169 6.08 16.54 19.43
N ALA A 170 7.39 16.45 19.68
CA ALA A 170 8.14 17.48 20.42
C ALA A 170 8.13 18.86 19.73
N GLN A 171 7.76 18.94 18.45
CA GLN A 171 7.55 20.18 17.69
C GLN A 171 6.08 20.61 17.67
N ASN A 172 5.25 20.09 18.58
CA ASN A 172 3.79 20.27 18.63
C ASN A 172 3.07 19.89 17.33
N LYS A 173 3.62 18.89 16.61
CA LYS A 173 3.02 18.40 15.37
C LYS A 173 2.33 17.05 15.63
N PRO A 174 1.03 16.91 15.31
CA PRO A 174 0.37 15.62 15.39
C PRO A 174 1.01 14.62 14.44
N VAL A 175 0.83 13.32 14.71
CA VAL A 175 1.39 12.24 13.89
C VAL A 175 0.25 11.39 13.35
N PHE A 176 0.30 11.09 12.06
CA PHE A 176 -0.61 10.16 11.40
C PHE A 176 0.16 8.97 10.86
N ILE A 177 -0.15 7.78 11.37
CA ILE A 177 0.45 6.52 10.95
C ILE A 177 -0.59 5.80 10.10
N HIS A 178 -0.26 5.48 8.85
CA HIS A 178 -1.22 4.80 7.98
C HIS A 178 -0.69 3.54 7.32
N CYS A 179 -1.59 2.59 7.12
CA CYS A 179 -1.37 1.38 6.32
C CYS A 179 -2.26 1.42 5.06
N ALA A 180 -2.33 0.30 4.34
CA ALA A 180 -3.19 0.13 3.16
C ALA A 180 -4.67 0.18 3.53
N TYR A 181 -5.00 -0.54 4.61
CA TYR A 181 -6.34 -0.67 5.16
C TYR A 181 -6.28 -0.40 6.66
N GLU A 182 -7.26 0.31 7.19
CA GLU A 182 -7.42 0.38 8.64
C GLU A 182 -7.88 -1.01 9.12
N VAL A 183 -7.23 -1.53 10.15
CA VAL A 183 -7.85 -2.52 11.02
C VAL A 183 -8.26 -1.70 12.22
N SER A 184 -9.55 -1.36 12.28
CA SER A 184 -10.18 -0.75 13.43
C SER A 184 -9.66 -1.43 14.70
N THR A 185 -9.18 -0.65 15.68
CA THR A 185 -8.90 -1.20 17.00
C THR A 185 -10.16 -1.89 17.47
N VAL A 186 -10.12 -3.21 17.61
CA VAL A 186 -11.16 -3.93 18.34
C VAL A 186 -11.10 -3.35 19.74
N ASN A 187 -12.10 -2.56 20.11
CA ASN A 187 -12.33 -2.25 21.52
C ASN A 187 -12.55 -3.61 22.20
N GLU A 188 -11.55 -4.04 22.98
CA GLU A 188 -11.76 -5.07 24.01
C GLU A 188 -12.69 -4.55 25.10
#